data_AF-A0AAF3EMU2-F1
#
_entry.id   AF-A0AAF3EMU2-F1
#
_cell.length_a   1.000
_cell.length_b   1.000
_cell.length_c   1.000
_cell.angle_alpha   90.00
_cell.angle_beta   90.00
_cell.angle_gamma   90.00
#
_symmetry.space_group_name_H-M   'P 1'
#
loop_
_entity.id
_entity.type
_entity.pdbx_description
1 polymer ?
#
loop_
_entity_poly.entity_id
_entity_poly.type
_entity_poly.pdbx_seq_one_letter_code
_entity_poly.pdbx_strand_id
1 'polypeptide(L)' 'MTSQKGRSLIYDSDGFEYRKDKALKCGVLLSYRCSKAKCYGRAYQNKATGILTVTKNHDHLPPESQKTDSNCVRRC' A
#
# COMPACT_ATOMS: atom_id res chain seq x y z
N MET A 1 16.68 -18.69 11.10
CA MET A 1 16.09 -17.48 11.73
C MET A 1 15.74 -16.49 10.62
N THR A 2 14.58 -16.63 9.99
CA THR A 2 14.17 -15.77 8.88
C THR A 2 13.72 -14.42 9.43
N SER A 3 14.50 -13.37 9.17
CA SER A 3 14.19 -12.00 9.54
C SER A 3 12.87 -11.54 8.89
N GLN A 4 11.74 -11.70 9.58
CA GLN A 4 10.54 -10.93 9.32
C GLN A 4 10.79 -9.48 9.76
N LYS A 5 11.61 -8.74 8.99
CA LYS A 5 11.64 -7.28 9.06
C LYS A 5 10.29 -6.80 8.53
N GLY A 6 9.32 -6.67 9.43
CA GLY A 6 7.98 -6.17 9.14
C GLY A 6 8.07 -4.87 8.36
N ARG A 7 7.85 -4.95 7.05
CA ARG A 7 7.65 -3.76 6.22
C ARG A 7 6.33 -3.17 6.68
N SER A 8 6.33 -1.95 7.20
CA SER A 8 5.10 -1.23 7.51
C SER A 8 4.34 -0.99 6.21
N LEU A 9 3.30 -1.78 5.98
CA LEU A 9 2.40 -1.67 4.84
C LEU A 9 1.18 -0.88 5.27
N ILE A 10 0.77 0.08 4.44
CA ILE A 10 -0.50 0.78 4.60
C ILE A 10 -1.38 0.48 3.39
N TYR A 11 -2.68 0.44 3.62
CA TYR A 11 -3.69 0.31 2.59
C TYR A 11 -4.41 1.64 2.45
N ASP A 12 -4.54 2.11 1.22
CA ASP A 12 -5.41 3.23 0.90
C ASP A 12 -6.87 2.77 0.81
N SER A 13 -7.83 3.69 0.87
CA SER A 13 -9.26 3.40 0.74
C SER A 13 -9.62 2.70 -0.58
N ASP A 14 -8.83 2.90 -1.64
CA ASP A 14 -8.96 2.19 -2.92
C ASP A 14 -8.35 0.78 -2.92
N GLY A 15 -7.86 0.29 -1.78
CA GLY A 15 -7.30 -1.07 -1.62
C GLY A 15 -5.87 -1.24 -2.14
N PHE A 16 -5.18 -0.14 -2.44
CA PHE A 16 -3.78 -0.16 -2.88
C PHE A 16 -2.82 -0.31 -1.70
N GLU A 17 -1.84 -1.21 -1.85
CA GLU A 17 -0.80 -1.43 -0.84
C GLU A 17 0.41 -0.52 -1.08
N TYR A 18 0.80 0.19 -0.03
CA TYR A 18 1.98 1.05 -0.03
C TYR A 18 2.98 0.68 1.07
N ARG A 19 4.26 0.94 0.80
CA ARG A 19 5.39 0.83 1.72
C ARG A 19 5.91 2.21 2.07
N LYS A 20 6.25 2.41 3.34
CA LYS A 20 6.94 3.62 3.79
C LYS A 20 8.28 3.75 3.05
N ASP A 21 8.47 4.89 2.40
CA ASP A 21 9.69 5.23 1.66
C ASP A 21 10.60 6.12 2.52
N LYS A 22 10.13 7.34 2.85
CA LYS A 22 10.88 8.31 3.62
C LYS A 22 9.97 9.31 4.33
N ALA A 23 10.50 10.01 5.33
CA ALA A 23 9.84 11.16 5.92
C ALA A 23 10.15 12.43 5.11
N LEU A 24 9.18 13.34 5.04
CA LEU A 24 9.23 14.63 4.35
C LEU A 24 8.83 15.75 5.32
N LYS A 25 9.18 17.00 4.97
CA LYS A 25 8.89 18.19 5.78
C LYS A 25 9.22 18.00 7.26
N CYS A 26 10.46 17.61 7.57
CA CYS A 26 10.92 17.33 8.95
C CYS A 26 10.08 16.29 9.71
N GLY A 27 9.47 15.32 9.02
CA GLY A 27 8.68 14.26 9.66
C GLY A 27 7.20 14.57 9.81
N VAL A 28 6.74 15.73 9.31
CA VAL A 28 5.31 16.08 9.25
C VAL A 28 4.58 15.22 8.21
N LEU A 29 5.23 14.94 7.09
CA LEU A 29 4.68 14.10 6.03
C LEU A 29 5.45 12.79 5.93
N LEU A 30 4.74 11.68 5.78
CA LEU A 30 5.34 10.37 5.52
C LEU A 30 5.09 10.02 4.05
N SER A 31 6.15 9.79 3.30
CA SER A 31 6.10 9.35 1.91
C SER A 31 5.96 7.85 1.82
N TYR A 32 5.06 7.43 0.95
CA TYR A 32 4.74 6.05 0.67
C TYR A 32 4.84 5.78 -0.83
N ARG A 33 5.37 4.61 -1.17
CA ARG A 33 5.47 4.11 -2.55
C ARG A 33 4.67 2.84 -2.66
N CYS A 34 4.07 2.60 -3.82
CA CYS A 34 3.38 1.34 -4.07
C CYS A 34 4.32 0.15 -3.80
N SER A 35 3.76 -0.89 -3.19
CA SER A 35 4.46 -2.14 -2.89
C SER A 35 4.72 -2.98 -4.14
N LYS A 36 3.88 -2.83 -5.18
CA LYS A 36 3.97 -3.58 -6.44
C LYS A 36 5.22 -3.17 -7.22
N ALA A 37 5.97 -4.17 -7.70
CA ALA A 37 7.11 -3.93 -8.58
C ALA A 37 6.65 -3.26 -9.89
N LYS A 38 7.47 -2.34 -10.41
CA LYS A 38 7.19 -1.54 -11.62
C LYS A 38 6.00 -0.58 -11.53
N CYS A 39 5.34 -0.45 -10.37
CA CYS A 39 4.37 0.59 -10.14
C CYS A 39 5.04 1.86 -9.62
N TYR A 40 4.65 3.02 -10.16
CA TYR A 40 5.12 4.32 -9.73
C TYR A 40 4.12 5.06 -8.84
N GLY A 41 3.08 4.38 -8.35
CA GLY A 41 2.09 4.93 -7.44
C GLY A 41 2.74 5.48 -6.17
N ARG A 42 2.36 6.70 -5.79
CA ARG A 42 2.94 7.43 -4.65
C ARG A 42 1.85 8.12 -3.86
N ALA A 43 2.02 8.13 -2.55
CA ALA A 43 1.13 8.81 -1.62
C ALA A 43 1.93 9.45 -0.48
N TYR A 44 1.36 10.49 0.13
CA TYR A 44 1.90 11.10 1.34
C TYR A 44 0.84 11.03 2.43
N GLN A 45 1.22 10.62 3.63
CA GLN A 45 0.37 10.70 4.82
C GLN A 45 0.79 11.90 5.65
N ASN A 46 -0.16 12.76 6.00
CA ASN A 46 0.07 13.79 6.98
C ASN A 46 0.02 13.17 8.38
N LYS A 47 1.12 13.26 9.13
CA LYS A 47 1.23 12.64 10.45
C LYS A 47 0.36 13.34 11.50
N ALA A 48 0.03 14.62 11.30
CA ALA A 48 -0.79 15.40 12.21
C ALA A 48 -2.29 15.10 12.05
N THR A 49 -2.76 14.94 10.80
CA THR A 49 -4.19 14.69 10.51
C THR A 49 -4.50 13.23 10.23
N GLY A 50 -3.49 12.39 9.99
CA GLY A 50 -3.64 11.00 9.56
C GLY A 50 -4.07 10.82 8.10
N ILE A 51 -4.35 11.91 7.38
CA ILE A 51 -4.88 11.89 6.01
C ILE A 51 -3.82 11.39 5.03
N LEU A 52 -4.17 10.37 4.25
CA LEU A 52 -3.38 9.88 3.13
C LEU A 52 -3.82 10.60 1.85
N THR A 53 -2.86 11.08 1.06
CA THR A 53 -3.10 11.77 -0.21
C THR A 53 -2.28 11.11 -1.30
N VAL A 54 -2.98 10.55 -2.29
CA VAL A 54 -2.35 9.96 -3.48
C VAL A 54 -1.85 11.08 -4.38
N THR A 55 -0.56 11.04 -4.71
CA THR A 55 0.08 12.03 -5.58
C THR A 55 0.48 11.49 -6.94
N LYS A 56 0.56 10.16 -7.08
CA LYS A 56 0.73 9.51 -8.36
C LYS A 56 -0.13 8.26 -8.41
N ASN A 57 -0.94 8.17 -9.46
CA ASN A 57 -1.85 7.05 -9.69
C ASN A 57 -1.10 5.75 -9.96
N HIS A 58 -1.83 4.65 -9.76
CA HIS A 58 -1.37 3.29 -10.04
C HIS A 58 -1.64 2.92 -11.50
N ASP A 59 -0.71 2.18 -12.09
CA ASP A 59 -0.85 1.59 -13.43
C ASP A 59 -1.30 0.12 -13.35
N HIS A 60 -1.96 -0.25 -12.24
CA HIS A 60 -2.43 -1.62 -12.00
C HIS A 60 -3.70 -1.60 -11.16
N LEU A 61 -4.42 -2.72 -11.17
CA LEU A 61 -5.56 -2.94 -10.28
C LEU A 61 -5.10 -3.23 -8.84
N PRO A 62 -5.90 -2.88 -7.81
CA PRO A 62 -5.55 -3.15 -6.43
C PRO A 62 -5.40 -4.65 -6.18
N PRO A 63 -4.49 -5.07 -5.28
CA PRO A 63 -4.26 -6.47 -4.96
C PRO A 63 -5.49 -7.18 -4.41
N GLU A 64 -6.41 -6.47 -3.74
CA GLU A 64 -7.64 -7.05 -3.18
C GLU A 64 -8.60 -7.56 -4.27
N SER A 65 -8.60 -6.95 -5.46
CA SER A 65 -9.34 -7.49 -6.62
C SER A 65 -8.81 -8.83 -7.13
N GLN A 66 -7.63 -9.28 -6.68
CA GLN A 66 -7.07 -10.58 -7.06
C GLN A 66 -7.45 -11.70 -6.08
N LYS A 67 -8.17 -11.41 -4.99
CA LYS A 67 -8.69 -12.42 -4.05
C LYS A 67 -10.13 -12.85 -4.39
N THR A 68 -10.41 -13.08 -5.66
CA THR A 68 -11.64 -13.78 -6.07
C THR A 68 -11.29 -14.96 -6.95
N ASP A 69 -10.53 -15.91 -6.41
CA ASP A 69 -10.64 -17.28 -6.89
C ASP A 69 -10.23 -18.27 -5.80
N SER A 70 -10.93 -19.40 -5.77
CA SER A 70 -10.59 -20.62 -5.04
C SER A 70 -10.92 -20.71 -3.53
N ASN A 71 -12.20 -20.61 -3.14
CA ASN A 71 -12.74 -21.57 -2.16
C ASN A 71 -14.28 -21.71 -2.19
N CYS A 72 -14.82 -22.08 -3.35
CA CYS A 72 -16.13 -22.69 -3.48
C CYS A 72 -16.02 -23.40 -4.85
N VAL A 73 -15.79 -24.71 -4.93
CA VAL A 73 -16.82 -25.75 -4.94
C VAL A 73 -16.14 -27.12 -4.74
N ARG A 74 -16.88 -28.07 -4.12
CA ARG A 74 -16.75 -29.55 -4.15
C ARG A 74 -15.93 -30.13 -2.99
N ARG A 75 -16.49 -30.93 -2.07
CA ARG A 75 -17.44 -32.03 -2.26
C ARG A 75 -18.34 -32.22 -1.03
N CYS A 76 -19.62 -32.43 -1.31
CA CYS A 76 -20.57 -33.16 -0.48
C CYS A 76 -20.10 -34.60 -0.24
#